data_AF-A0AAI9DJS8-F1
#
_entry.id   AF-A0AAI9DJS8-F1
#
_cell.length_a   1.000
_cell.length_b   1.000
_cell.length_c   1.000
_cell.angle_alpha   90.00
_cell.angle_beta   90.00
_cell.angle_gamma   90.00
#
_symmetry.space_group_name_H-M   'P 1'
#
loop_
_entity.id
_entity.type
_entity.pdbx_description
1 polymer ?
#
loop_
_entity_poly.entity_id
_entity_poly.type
_entity_poly.pdbx_seq_one_letter_code
_entity_poly.pdbx_strand_id
1 'polypeptide(L)'
;MNEDLFGDVRDDSLLEHLGDETENVRFPSILSELNAILSRELERLGGDPALSLELVIAITRHIGGMQVYVPRGQRLEFLVRDMKIWRDYCNRMSIDALVVRYHVTYKTVYKAIRRMRRLEHKKYQPSLF
;
A
#
# COMPACT_ATOMS: atom_id res chain seq x y z
N MET A 1 -5.48 39.09 7.60
CA MET A 1 -6.43 38.28 6.80
C MET A 1 -5.61 37.61 5.73
N ASN A 2 -5.17 36.37 5.98
CA ASN A 2 -4.58 35.54 4.93
C ASN A 2 -5.75 34.94 4.17
N GLU A 3 -5.97 35.38 2.94
CA GLU A 3 -6.87 34.71 2.02
C GLU A 3 -6.34 33.30 1.78
N ASP A 4 -7.15 32.34 2.19
CA ASP A 4 -6.97 30.92 1.98
C ASP A 4 -7.14 30.65 0.47
N LEU A 5 -6.03 30.77 -0.28
CA LEU A 5 -5.99 30.68 -1.75
C LEU A 5 -6.40 29.29 -2.28
N PHE A 6 -6.59 28.32 -1.39
CA PHE A 6 -6.99 26.95 -1.70
C PHE A 6 -8.24 26.53 -0.90
N GLY A 7 -9.18 27.46 -0.69
CA GLY A 7 -10.44 27.17 -0.03
C GLY A 7 -11.15 25.96 -0.67
N ASP A 8 -11.19 24.85 0.07
CA ASP A 8 -12.04 23.66 -0.08
C ASP A 8 -12.41 23.20 -1.50
N VAL A 9 -11.47 23.30 -2.46
CA VAL A 9 -11.68 22.71 -3.80
C VAL A 9 -11.25 21.25 -3.73
N ARG A 10 -12.17 20.40 -3.24
CA ARG A 10 -12.15 18.94 -3.41
C ARG A 10 -12.70 18.56 -4.80
N ASP A 11 -12.18 19.21 -5.84
CA ASP A 11 -12.58 18.92 -7.21
C ASP A 11 -11.53 18.03 -7.88
N ASP A 12 -11.76 16.72 -7.77
CA ASP A 12 -10.91 15.67 -8.31
C ASP A 12 -10.83 15.71 -9.85
N SER A 13 -11.71 16.46 -10.53
CA SER A 13 -11.70 16.60 -12.01
C SER A 13 -10.41 17.24 -12.54
N LEU A 14 -9.70 18.03 -11.71
CA LEU A 14 -8.39 18.59 -12.07
C LEU A 14 -7.34 17.53 -12.41
N LEU A 15 -7.47 16.32 -11.86
CA LEU A 15 -6.55 15.23 -12.16
C LEU A 15 -6.67 14.71 -13.60
N GLU A 16 -7.83 14.89 -14.24
CA GLU A 16 -8.07 14.45 -15.62
C GLU A 16 -7.32 15.33 -16.64
N HIS A 17 -6.94 16.54 -16.24
CA HIS A 17 -6.28 17.53 -17.09
C HIS A 17 -4.76 17.62 -16.91
N LEU A 18 -4.17 16.91 -15.94
CA LEU A 18 -2.71 16.89 -15.70
C LEU A 18 -1.89 16.32 -16.87
N GLY A 19 -2.53 15.60 -17.81
CA GLY A 19 -1.86 15.01 -18.96
C GLY A 19 -1.34 16.03 -19.99
N ASP A 20 -1.90 17.23 -20.02
CA ASP A 20 -1.65 18.21 -21.09
C ASP A 20 -0.44 19.12 -20.81
N GLU A 21 0.01 19.26 -19.56
CA GLU A 21 1.06 20.23 -19.19
C GLU A 21 2.47 19.65 -19.00
N THR A 22 2.66 18.31 -18.93
CA THR A 22 3.99 17.73 -18.62
C THR A 22 4.50 16.77 -19.69
N GLU A 23 5.55 17.18 -20.40
CA GLU A 23 6.27 16.35 -21.36
C GLU A 23 6.71 15.01 -20.73
N ASN A 24 6.19 13.91 -21.31
CA ASN A 24 6.72 12.56 -21.18
C ASN A 24 6.68 11.88 -19.79
N VAL A 25 5.66 12.17 -18.98
CA VAL A 25 5.51 11.55 -17.66
C VAL A 25 4.24 10.70 -17.63
N ARG A 26 4.34 9.38 -17.40
CA ARG A 26 3.18 8.50 -17.11
C ARG A 26 2.49 8.84 -15.77
N PHE A 27 2.95 9.88 -15.09
CA PHE A 27 2.56 10.20 -13.73
C PHE A 27 1.12 10.73 -13.64
N PRO A 28 0.64 11.64 -14.51
CA PRO A 28 -0.76 12.06 -14.52
C PRO A 28 -1.74 10.89 -14.62
N SER A 29 -1.50 9.95 -15.55
CA SER A 29 -2.38 8.81 -15.74
C SER A 29 -2.34 7.82 -14.57
N ILE A 30 -1.16 7.58 -13.98
CA ILE A 30 -1.04 6.74 -12.78
C ILE A 30 -1.75 7.38 -11.58
N LEU A 31 -1.64 8.70 -11.40
CA LEU A 31 -2.31 9.41 -10.31
C LEU A 31 -3.83 9.39 -10.48
N SER A 32 -4.33 9.63 -11.68
CA SER A 32 -5.75 9.53 -12.00
C SER A 32 -6.27 8.12 -11.73
N GLU A 33 -5.55 7.08 -12.18
CA GLU A 33 -5.92 5.69 -11.91
C GLU A 33 -5.90 5.36 -10.41
N LEU A 34 -4.89 5.85 -9.68
CA LEU A 34 -4.80 5.69 -8.22
C LEU A 34 -5.97 6.39 -7.51
N ASN A 35 -6.33 7.61 -7.92
CA ASN A 35 -7.46 8.33 -7.36
C ASN A 35 -8.77 7.56 -7.57
N ALA A 36 -9.01 7.09 -8.79
CA ALA A 36 -10.20 6.32 -9.13
C ALA A 36 -10.28 4.99 -8.36
N ILE A 37 -9.14 4.32 -8.12
CA ILE A 37 -9.09 3.11 -7.29
C ILE A 37 -9.46 3.46 -5.83
N LEU A 38 -8.87 4.50 -5.27
CA LEU A 38 -9.13 4.89 -3.87
C LEU A 38 -10.57 5.34 -3.66
N SER A 39 -11.13 6.12 -4.59
CA SER A 39 -12.52 6.57 -4.57
C SER A 39 -13.49 5.38 -4.52
N ARG A 40 -13.33 4.41 -5.43
CA ARG A 40 -14.15 3.19 -5.44
C ARG A 40 -14.00 2.34 -4.18
N GLU A 41 -12.78 2.23 -3.64
CA GLU A 41 -12.55 1.45 -2.42
C GLU A 41 -13.12 2.15 -1.17
N LEU A 42 -13.09 3.48 -1.12
CA LEU A 42 -13.76 4.27 -0.08
C LEU A 42 -15.26 4.03 -0.11
N GLU A 43 -15.90 4.12 -1.28
CA GLU A 43 -17.33 3.77 -1.43
C GLU A 43 -17.62 2.35 -0.98
N ARG A 44 -16.83 1.37 -1.43
CA ARG A 44 -17.01 -0.05 -1.07
C ARG A 44 -16.91 -0.30 0.44
N LEU A 45 -16.13 0.50 1.16
CA LEU A 45 -15.95 0.42 2.61
C LEU A 45 -16.94 1.30 3.40
N GLY A 46 -17.83 2.04 2.72
CA GLY A 46 -18.78 2.95 3.32
C GLY A 46 -18.18 4.29 3.77
N GLY A 47 -17.00 4.64 3.24
CA GLY A 47 -16.36 5.95 3.42
C GLY A 47 -16.79 6.96 2.36
N ASP A 48 -16.34 8.20 2.51
CA ASP A 48 -16.60 9.29 1.56
C ASP A 48 -15.60 9.24 0.38
N PRO A 49 -16.03 8.94 -0.87
CA PRO A 49 -15.17 8.94 -2.04
C PRO A 49 -14.46 10.27 -2.30
N ALA A 50 -14.99 11.42 -1.87
CA ALA A 50 -14.33 12.71 -2.07
C ALA A 50 -13.01 12.85 -1.31
N LEU A 51 -12.74 11.94 -0.36
CA LEU A 51 -11.45 11.88 0.34
C LEU A 51 -10.34 11.21 -0.50
N SER A 52 -10.64 10.68 -1.69
CA SER A 52 -9.63 10.00 -2.52
C SER A 52 -8.46 10.90 -2.89
N LEU A 53 -8.72 12.15 -3.27
CA LEU A 53 -7.69 13.09 -3.65
C LEU A 53 -6.77 13.46 -2.49
N GLU A 54 -7.34 13.68 -1.30
CA GLU A 54 -6.55 13.92 -0.08
C GLU A 54 -5.60 12.74 0.20
N LEU A 55 -6.05 11.50 0.00
CA LEU A 55 -5.21 10.31 0.14
C LEU A 55 -4.12 10.22 -0.93
N VAL A 56 -4.42 10.54 -2.20
CA VAL A 56 -3.40 10.60 -3.26
C VAL A 56 -2.33 11.64 -2.94
N ILE A 57 -2.72 12.82 -2.46
CA ILE A 57 -1.81 13.88 -2.03
C ILE A 57 -0.94 13.40 -0.85
N ALA A 58 -1.53 12.73 0.14
CA ALA A 58 -0.77 12.18 1.27
C ALA A 58 0.27 11.13 0.81
N ILE A 59 -0.12 10.21 -0.07
CA ILE A 59 0.77 9.17 -0.61
C ILE A 59 1.93 9.82 -1.37
N THR A 60 1.64 10.76 -2.27
CA THR A 60 2.65 11.43 -3.09
C THR A 60 3.58 12.32 -2.27
N ARG A 61 3.13 12.92 -1.16
CA ARG A 61 4.02 13.63 -0.22
C ARG A 61 5.06 12.72 0.44
N HIS A 62 4.70 11.47 0.72
CA HIS A 62 5.61 10.52 1.37
C HIS A 62 6.46 9.70 0.40
N ILE A 63 5.95 9.45 -0.82
CA ILE A 63 6.56 8.53 -1.78
C ILE A 63 7.08 9.26 -3.04
N GLY A 64 6.71 10.53 -3.22
CA GLY A 64 7.15 11.37 -4.33
C GLY A 64 8.67 11.46 -4.43
N GLY A 65 9.18 11.35 -5.65
CA GLY A 65 10.62 11.29 -5.93
C GLY A 65 11.25 9.90 -5.80
N MET A 66 10.55 8.91 -5.25
CA MET A 66 11.03 7.52 -5.21
C MET A 66 10.57 6.71 -6.43
N GLN A 67 11.50 5.97 -7.05
CA GLN A 67 11.13 4.96 -8.04
C GLN A 67 10.76 3.65 -7.34
N VAL A 68 9.45 3.39 -7.20
CA VAL A 68 8.94 2.21 -6.49
C VAL A 68 8.44 1.16 -7.49
N TYR A 69 8.95 -0.07 -7.37
CA TYR A 69 8.40 -1.22 -8.08
C TYR A 69 7.15 -1.72 -7.35
N VAL A 70 5.98 -1.59 -7.99
CA VAL A 70 4.72 -2.17 -7.51
C VAL A 70 4.61 -3.61 -8.03
N PRO A 71 4.65 -4.64 -7.16
CA PRO A 71 4.59 -6.02 -7.58
C PRO A 71 3.19 -6.37 -8.14
N ARG A 72 3.14 -7.05 -9.30
CA ARG A 72 1.89 -7.52 -9.90
C ARG A 72 1.42 -8.87 -9.33
N GLY A 73 0.10 -9.10 -9.39
CA GLY A 73 -0.55 -10.38 -9.10
C GLY A 73 -0.52 -10.78 -7.62
N GLN A 74 -0.52 -12.09 -7.36
CA GLN A 74 -0.62 -12.66 -6.01
C GLN A 74 0.57 -12.36 -5.08
N ARG A 75 1.62 -11.69 -5.57
CA ARG A 75 2.84 -11.47 -4.79
C ARG A 75 2.63 -10.53 -3.60
N LEU A 76 1.78 -9.51 -3.76
CA LEU A 76 1.37 -8.64 -2.65
C LEU A 76 0.48 -9.41 -1.67
N GLU A 77 -0.49 -10.17 -2.16
CA GLU A 77 -1.36 -11.01 -1.32
C GLU A 77 -0.56 -12.02 -0.49
N PHE A 78 0.46 -12.65 -1.07
CA PHE A 78 1.35 -13.55 -0.36
C PHE A 78 2.17 -12.82 0.70
N LEU A 79 2.65 -11.60 0.41
CA LEU A 79 3.34 -10.79 1.41
C LEU A 79 2.41 -10.44 2.58
N VAL A 80 1.18 -10.00 2.29
CA VAL A 80 0.17 -9.68 3.31
C VAL A 80 -0.17 -10.93 4.13
N ARG A 81 -0.36 -12.08 3.49
CA ARG A 81 -0.58 -13.36 4.19
C ARG A 81 0.60 -13.71 5.08
N ASP A 82 1.82 -13.61 4.58
CA ASP A 82 3.03 -13.93 5.33
C ASP A 82 3.17 -13.01 6.57
N MET A 83 2.81 -11.73 6.45
CA MET A 83 2.75 -10.80 7.59
C MET A 83 1.70 -11.21 8.64
N LYS A 84 0.51 -11.61 8.19
CA LYS A 84 -0.57 -12.09 9.09
C LYS A 84 -0.18 -13.38 9.82
N ILE A 85 0.40 -14.35 9.09
CA ILE A 85 0.96 -15.59 9.66
C ILE A 85 2.01 -15.27 10.73
N TRP A 86 2.92 -14.35 10.46
CA TRP A 86 3.96 -13.96 11.40
C TRP A 86 3.40 -13.32 12.68
N ARG A 87 2.47 -12.38 12.55
CA ARG A 87 1.80 -11.76 13.69
C ARG A 87 1.14 -12.80 14.59
N ASP A 88 0.37 -13.71 13.99
CA ASP A 88 -0.34 -14.74 14.75
C ASP A 88 0.63 -15.76 15.38
N TYR A 89 1.73 -16.08 14.69
CA TYR A 89 2.81 -16.89 15.25
C TYR A 89 3.48 -16.21 16.46
N CYS A 90 3.76 -14.91 16.39
CA CYS A 90 4.26 -14.12 17.53
C CYS A 90 3.27 -14.10 18.70
N ASN A 91 1.97 -14.15 18.41
CA ASN A 91 0.90 -14.32 19.40
C ASN A 91 0.72 -15.77 19.88
N ARG A 92 1.78 -16.60 19.74
CA ARG A 92 1.88 -17.98 20.24
C ARG A 92 0.91 -18.97 19.60
N MET A 93 0.36 -18.69 18.43
CA MET A 93 -0.44 -19.66 17.69
C MET A 93 0.43 -20.81 17.15
N SER A 94 -0.04 -22.05 17.25
CA SER A 94 0.71 -23.23 16.78
C SER A 94 0.81 -23.27 15.26
N ILE A 95 1.80 -24.01 14.74
CA ILE A 95 2.00 -24.18 13.30
C ILE A 95 0.79 -24.89 12.67
N ASP A 96 0.21 -25.89 13.34
CA ASP A 96 -0.98 -26.59 12.85
C ASP A 96 -2.18 -25.65 12.72
N ALA A 97 -2.40 -24.81 13.73
CA ALA A 97 -3.47 -23.82 13.70
C ALA A 97 -3.26 -22.77 12.59
N LEU A 98 -2.01 -22.38 12.33
CA LEU A 98 -1.66 -21.49 11.21
C LEU A 98 -1.95 -22.12 9.84
N VAL A 99 -1.59 -23.39 9.65
CA VAL A 99 -1.85 -24.15 8.42
C VAL A 99 -3.35 -24.20 8.13
N VAL A 100 -4.16 -24.52 9.15
CA VAL A 100 -5.61 -24.61 9.02
C VAL A 100 -6.23 -23.23 8.78
N ARG A 101 -5.89 -22.22 9.60
CA ARG A 101 -6.49 -20.88 9.52
C ARG A 101 -6.27 -20.19 8.17
N TYR A 102 -5.07 -20.35 7.61
CA TYR A 102 -4.69 -19.67 6.38
C TYR A 102 -4.84 -20.56 5.13
N HIS A 103 -5.32 -21.79 5.28
CA HIS A 103 -5.48 -22.77 4.19
C HIS A 103 -4.21 -22.92 3.34
N VAL A 104 -3.06 -23.08 4.00
CA VAL A 104 -1.76 -23.21 3.35
C VAL A 104 -0.99 -24.41 3.87
N THR A 105 -0.04 -24.91 3.09
CA THR A 105 0.85 -25.99 3.54
C THR A 105 1.76 -25.56 4.69
N TYR A 106 2.23 -26.53 5.48
CA TYR A 106 3.30 -26.35 6.48
C TYR A 106 4.52 -25.62 5.89
N LYS A 107 4.95 -26.03 4.68
CA LYS A 107 6.09 -25.42 3.98
C LYS A 107 5.88 -23.91 3.78
N THR A 108 4.66 -23.48 3.46
CA THR A 108 4.32 -22.06 3.31
C THR A 108 4.42 -21.31 4.64
N VAL A 109 3.88 -21.87 5.73
CA VAL A 109 3.98 -21.27 7.07
C VAL A 109 5.43 -21.10 7.50
N TYR A 110 6.25 -22.15 7.38
CA TYR A 110 7.67 -22.07 7.70
C TYR A 110 8.42 -21.06 6.83
N LYS A 111 8.09 -20.97 5.53
CA LYS A 111 8.69 -19.99 4.63
C LYS A 111 8.33 -18.55 5.02
N ALA A 112 7.08 -18.30 5.39
CA ALA A 112 6.62 -17.00 5.89
C ALA A 112 7.36 -16.61 7.17
N ILE A 113 7.41 -17.50 8.17
CA ILE A 113 8.13 -17.27 9.44
C ILE A 113 9.62 -16.99 9.17
N ARG A 114 10.28 -17.81 8.33
CA ARG A 114 11.70 -17.61 7.97
C ARG A 114 11.94 -16.25 7.30
N ARG A 115 11.04 -15.83 6.40
CA ARG A 115 11.12 -14.54 5.73
C ARG A 115 10.98 -13.39 6.73
N MET A 116 9.99 -13.45 7.61
CA MET A 116 9.71 -12.37 8.57
C MET A 116 10.79 -12.26 9.64
N ARG A 117 11.34 -13.38 10.14
CA ARG A 117 12.52 -13.37 11.02
C ARG A 117 13.72 -12.64 10.41
N ARG A 118 13.98 -12.84 9.12
CA ARG A 118 15.06 -12.12 8.41
C ARG A 118 14.81 -10.62 8.33
N LEU A 119 13.56 -10.21 8.12
CA LEU A 119 13.19 -8.79 8.05
C LEU A 119 13.31 -8.13 9.43
N GLU A 120 12.80 -8.78 10.49
CA GLU A 120 12.96 -8.32 11.87
C GLU A 120 14.44 -8.20 12.25
N HIS A 121 15.24 -9.21 11.95
CA HIS A 121 16.67 -9.17 12.23
C HIS A 121 17.38 -8.01 11.52
N LYS A 122 17.05 -7.74 10.24
CA LYS A 122 17.62 -6.62 9.48
C LYS A 122 17.20 -5.24 10.02
N LYS A 123 16.03 -5.15 10.68
CA LYS A 123 15.57 -3.90 11.28
C LYS A 123 16.44 -3.50 12.48
N TYR A 124 16.88 -4.48 13.28
CA TYR A 124 17.62 -4.23 14.52
C TYR A 124 19.14 -4.35 14.37
N GLN A 125 19.63 -5.09 13.38
CA GLN A 125 21.06 -5.24 13.14
C GLN A 125 21.45 -4.59 11.80
N PRO A 126 22.16 -3.44 11.83
CA PRO A 126 22.79 -2.87 10.64
C PRO A 126 23.70 -3.92 9.99
N SER A 127 23.72 -3.94 8.65
CA SER A 127 24.69 -4.76 7.91
C SER A 127 26.09 -4.36 8.36
N LEU A 128 26.89 -5.33 8.83
CA LEU A 128 28.29 -5.06 9.22
C LEU A 128 29.23 -4.96 8.01
N PHE A 129 28.71 -5.07 6.79
CA PHE A 129 29.46 -4.98 5.54
C PHE A 129 28.59 -4.37 4.44
#